data_AF-A0A370VWM0-F1
#
_entry.id   AF-A0A370VWM0-F1
#
_cell.length_a   1.000
_cell.length_b   1.000
_cell.length_c   1.000
_cell.angle_alpha   90.00
_cell.angle_beta   90.00
_cell.angle_gamma   90.00
#
_symmetry.space_group_name_H-M   'P 1'
#
loop_
_entity.id
_entity.type
_entity.pdbx_description
1 polymer ?
#
loop_
_entity_poly.entity_id
_entity_poly.type
_entity_poly.pdbx_seq_one_letter_code
_entity_poly.pdbx_strand_id
1 'polypeptide(L)'
;MSSAEQPSRRIVLAAAVATAVTGAAGPAAAAGTAVGPDTGRPGRPDRAAARQIDNHAWTSYTDWRAGTAAGTRPVAGARPGLVIGTPAGTSDYSDPHTGKTARWEYATWTSPVHRLSVPATEAIVSWNAHTPAGSWIQIELKGTYSDGTATPWYVMGRWAAGDQDIRRTSVDDQSDDRSSVWTDTFAIDDPATGLRLASYRLRLTLYRKPGTKVTPKVWRAGVMGSDVPDRFTVPASEPGLARELKVPRYSQELHVGQYPEYDNGGEAWCSPTSSQMIIEYWGGRLTPEQLAWVNPEFTDPQVCHAARFTYDHQYEGCGNWPFNAAYAATFDGLQGVVTRLGSLTDLETLIAAGIPAITSQSFLAEELTGAGYGTSGHLMTVVGFTADGDVIANDPNSPTNEAVRRVYQRREWENIWLRTKRYNASGKVVSGTGGVCYLYFPARPTPRQRAALAAVGVR
;
A
#
# COMPACT_ATOMS: atom_id res chain seq x y z
N MET A 1 26.52 -4.10 -31.91
CA MET A 1 27.30 -4.43 -30.70
C MET A 1 26.40 -4.18 -29.51
N SER A 2 26.07 -5.25 -28.81
CA SER A 2 25.02 -5.35 -27.79
C SER A 2 25.40 -4.55 -26.54
N SER A 3 24.63 -3.51 -26.21
CA SER A 3 24.71 -2.84 -24.91
C SER A 3 24.04 -3.72 -23.86
N ALA A 4 24.80 -4.11 -22.85
CA ALA A 4 24.33 -4.90 -21.72
C ALA A 4 23.18 -4.19 -21.00
N GLU A 5 22.01 -4.84 -20.96
CA GLU A 5 20.88 -4.46 -20.13
C GLU A 5 21.25 -4.55 -18.65
N GLN A 6 21.33 -3.39 -17.98
CA GLN A 6 21.33 -3.31 -16.52
C GLN A 6 19.88 -3.25 -16.04
N PRO A 7 19.44 -4.09 -15.08
CA PRO A 7 18.05 -4.11 -14.65
C PRO A 7 17.75 -2.96 -13.66
N SER A 8 16.88 -2.03 -14.08
CA SER A 8 16.17 -1.09 -13.21
C SER A 8 15.23 -1.82 -12.24
N ARG A 9 14.86 -1.14 -11.14
CA ARG A 9 14.09 -1.67 -10.00
C ARG A 9 12.64 -2.01 -10.41
N ARG A 10 12.44 -3.16 -11.07
CA ARG A 10 11.11 -3.73 -11.37
C ARG A 10 10.43 -4.14 -10.07
N ILE A 11 9.29 -3.52 -9.74
CA ILE A 11 8.45 -3.95 -8.61
C ILE A 11 7.76 -5.26 -8.98
N VAL A 12 7.78 -6.12 -7.98
CA VAL A 12 7.21 -7.44 -7.95
C VAL A 12 5.71 -7.32 -7.70
N LEU A 13 4.91 -7.71 -8.68
CA LEU A 13 3.53 -8.17 -8.50
C LEU A 13 3.00 -8.65 -9.86
N ALA A 14 3.51 -9.79 -10.32
CA ALA A 14 2.80 -10.67 -11.25
C ALA A 14 2.81 -12.06 -10.61
N ALA A 15 1.65 -12.52 -10.15
CA ALA A 15 1.48 -13.84 -9.62
C ALA A 15 1.68 -14.85 -10.76
N ALA A 16 2.79 -15.59 -10.74
CA ALA A 16 2.95 -16.79 -11.54
C ALA A 16 3.17 -17.95 -10.58
N VAL A 17 2.09 -18.71 -10.33
CA VAL A 17 2.15 -19.98 -9.63
C VAL A 17 2.80 -21.00 -10.57
N ALA A 18 4.01 -21.45 -10.23
CA ALA A 18 4.62 -22.62 -10.84
C ALA A 18 4.92 -23.64 -9.75
N THR A 19 4.08 -24.68 -9.67
CA THR A 19 4.30 -25.88 -8.86
C THR A 19 5.41 -26.73 -9.49
N ALA A 20 6.45 -27.08 -8.73
CA ALA A 20 7.38 -28.15 -9.11
C ALA A 20 7.67 -29.06 -7.90
N VAL A 21 7.47 -30.36 -8.12
CA VAL A 21 7.59 -31.45 -7.15
C VAL A 21 8.97 -32.11 -7.27
N THR A 22 9.64 -32.23 -6.12
CA THR A 22 10.76 -33.10 -5.66
C THR A 22 11.72 -33.81 -6.63
N GLY A 23 13.02 -33.75 -6.29
CA GLY A 23 14.05 -34.76 -6.58
C GLY A 23 15.32 -34.55 -5.74
N ALA A 24 15.80 -35.59 -5.06
CA ALA A 24 16.75 -35.55 -3.94
C ALA A 24 18.25 -35.66 -4.30
N ALA A 25 19.10 -35.28 -3.32
CA ALA A 25 20.29 -35.98 -2.80
C ALA A 25 21.64 -35.19 -2.78
N GLY A 26 22.12 -34.91 -1.56
CA GLY A 26 23.46 -35.31 -1.08
C GLY A 26 24.66 -34.36 -1.26
N PRO A 27 25.68 -34.40 -0.36
CA PRO A 27 26.29 -33.21 0.22
C PRO A 27 27.80 -33.05 -0.06
N ALA A 28 28.38 -31.88 0.27
CA ALA A 28 29.76 -31.76 0.76
C ALA A 28 30.02 -30.41 1.46
N ALA A 29 30.60 -30.49 2.65
CA ALA A 29 31.09 -29.38 3.46
C ALA A 29 32.54 -29.00 3.07
N ALA A 30 32.94 -27.75 3.34
CA ALA A 30 34.32 -27.40 3.68
C ALA A 30 34.37 -26.06 4.45
N ALA A 31 35.30 -25.99 5.39
CA ALA A 31 35.39 -25.05 6.51
C ALA A 31 36.50 -23.99 6.36
N GLY A 32 36.47 -23.00 7.26
CA GLY A 32 37.57 -22.08 7.63
C GLY A 32 37.46 -20.69 6.98
N THR A 33 37.64 -19.57 7.68
CA THR A 33 38.50 -19.28 8.84
C THR A 33 37.95 -18.12 9.70
N ALA A 34 38.23 -18.19 11.00
CA ALA A 34 37.98 -17.14 11.99
C ALA A 34 39.08 -16.07 11.98
N VAL A 35 38.70 -14.81 12.21
CA VAL A 35 39.61 -13.73 12.63
C VAL A 35 38.99 -13.02 13.84
N GLY A 36 39.78 -12.87 14.90
CA GLY A 36 39.39 -12.46 16.24
C GLY A 36 39.05 -10.97 16.43
N PRO A 37 38.70 -10.57 17.66
CA PRO A 37 38.01 -9.32 17.94
C PRO A 37 38.98 -8.13 18.06
N ASP A 38 38.67 -7.03 17.38
CA ASP A 38 39.33 -5.75 17.61
C ASP A 38 38.59 -4.96 18.70
N THR A 39 39.36 -4.53 19.70
CA THR A 39 38.88 -3.96 20.96
C THR A 39 38.44 -2.51 20.80
N GLY A 40 37.24 -2.23 21.31
CA GLY A 40 36.50 -0.99 21.08
C GLY A 40 37.16 0.31 21.53
N ARG A 41 36.87 1.35 20.75
CA ARG A 41 36.88 2.76 21.17
C ARG A 41 35.42 3.21 21.25
N PRO A 42 34.98 3.96 22.29
CA PRO A 42 33.57 4.25 22.47
C PRO A 42 33.07 5.15 21.33
N GLY A 43 32.17 4.60 20.52
CA GLY A 43 31.45 5.31 19.47
C GLY A 43 30.60 6.42 20.07
N ARG A 44 30.74 7.60 19.48
CA ARG A 44 29.84 8.75 19.62
C ARG A 44 28.39 8.27 19.55
N PRO A 45 27.45 8.76 20.37
CA PRO A 45 26.07 8.29 20.36
C PRO A 45 25.51 8.36 18.94
N ASP A 46 24.98 7.22 18.49
CA ASP A 46 24.38 7.06 17.18
C ASP A 46 23.44 8.24 16.94
N ARG A 47 23.77 9.00 15.89
CA ARG A 47 22.93 10.05 15.35
C ARG A 47 21.59 9.38 15.06
N ALA A 48 20.59 9.62 15.91
CA ALA A 48 19.24 9.04 15.82
C ALA A 48 18.92 8.77 14.35
N ALA A 49 18.82 7.47 13.98
CA ALA A 49 18.82 7.03 12.59
C ALA A 49 17.97 7.99 11.77
N ALA A 50 18.59 8.68 10.81
CA ALA A 50 17.92 9.72 10.04
C ALA A 50 16.63 9.11 9.47
N ARG A 51 15.48 9.76 9.71
CA ARG A 51 14.20 9.28 9.20
C ARG A 51 14.34 9.06 7.70
N GLN A 52 13.98 7.86 7.24
CA GLN A 52 14.08 7.46 5.82
C GLN A 52 12.75 7.64 5.08
N ILE A 53 11.71 8.07 5.80
CA ILE A 53 10.32 8.11 5.35
C ILE A 53 9.72 9.45 5.79
N ASP A 54 9.02 10.10 4.88
CA ASP A 54 8.14 11.23 5.17
C ASP A 54 6.72 10.86 4.74
N ASN A 55 5.75 11.03 5.62
CA ASN A 55 4.34 10.81 5.31
C ASN A 55 3.56 12.09 5.62
N HIS A 56 3.02 12.71 4.58
CA HIS A 56 2.29 13.96 4.68
C HIS A 56 0.91 13.83 4.04
N ALA A 57 -0.11 14.38 4.69
CA ALA A 57 -1.47 14.38 4.18
C ALA A 57 -2.21 15.68 4.49
N TRP A 58 -3.05 16.10 3.56
CA TRP A 58 -4.06 17.14 3.75
C TRP A 58 -5.35 16.48 4.26
N THR A 59 -5.84 16.90 5.43
CA THR A 59 -6.98 16.27 6.11
C THR A 59 -7.93 17.28 6.75
N SER A 60 -7.43 18.46 7.12
CA SER A 60 -8.20 19.48 7.84
C SER A 60 -8.86 20.50 6.89
N TYR A 61 -9.86 21.22 7.38
CA TYR A 61 -10.46 22.32 6.63
C TYR A 61 -9.43 23.38 6.21
N THR A 62 -8.47 23.68 7.08
CA THR A 62 -7.38 24.62 6.80
C THR A 62 -6.46 24.10 5.70
N ASP A 63 -6.15 22.80 5.72
CA ASP A 63 -5.35 22.14 4.68
C ASP A 63 -6.01 22.29 3.31
N TRP A 64 -7.30 22.02 3.23
CA TRP A 64 -8.07 22.15 1.99
C TRP A 64 -8.15 23.59 1.49
N ARG A 65 -8.27 24.59 2.40
CA ARG A 65 -8.24 26.01 2.01
C ARG A 65 -6.86 26.49 1.55
N ALA A 66 -5.78 25.83 1.96
CA ALA A 66 -4.43 26.27 1.61
C ALA A 66 -4.08 25.98 0.14
N GLY A 67 -4.76 25.00 -0.49
CA GLY A 67 -4.57 24.71 -1.91
C GLY A 67 -5.28 25.69 -2.85
N THR A 68 -4.84 25.69 -4.10
CA THR A 68 -5.45 26.49 -5.17
C THR A 68 -6.65 25.74 -5.73
N ALA A 69 -7.85 26.31 -5.57
CA ALA A 69 -9.10 25.74 -6.07
C ALA A 69 -9.50 26.33 -7.42
N ALA A 70 -9.89 25.46 -8.36
CA ALA A 70 -10.68 25.84 -9.52
C ALA A 70 -11.98 25.04 -9.50
N GLY A 71 -13.04 25.67 -8.99
CA GLY A 71 -14.37 25.06 -8.86
C GLY A 71 -14.56 24.10 -7.69
N THR A 72 -13.51 23.73 -6.97
CA THR A 72 -13.62 22.95 -5.74
C THR A 72 -13.94 23.87 -4.54
N ARG A 73 -14.52 23.28 -3.48
CA ARG A 73 -14.83 24.00 -2.25
C ARG A 73 -14.52 23.13 -1.02
N PRO A 74 -13.75 23.63 -0.05
CA PRO A 74 -13.60 22.99 1.24
C PRO A 74 -14.93 22.96 2.02
N VAL A 75 -15.24 21.83 2.63
CA VAL A 75 -16.35 21.63 3.56
C VAL A 75 -15.82 21.32 4.95
N ALA A 76 -16.33 22.03 5.96
CA ALA A 76 -16.02 21.76 7.36
C ALA A 76 -16.88 20.61 7.91
N GLY A 77 -16.71 20.28 9.19
CA GLY A 77 -17.49 19.27 9.91
C GLY A 77 -16.60 18.21 10.56
N ALA A 78 -17.22 17.11 11.03
CA ALA A 78 -16.51 16.04 11.72
C ALA A 78 -15.44 15.35 10.84
N ARG A 79 -15.64 15.36 9.53
CA ARG A 79 -14.69 14.90 8.52
C ARG A 79 -14.56 15.98 7.45
N PRO A 80 -13.69 16.99 7.65
CA PRO A 80 -13.47 18.03 6.65
C PRO A 80 -13.05 17.42 5.32
N GLY A 81 -13.42 18.06 4.22
CA GLY A 81 -13.09 17.52 2.91
C GLY A 81 -13.22 18.54 1.81
N LEU A 82 -12.95 18.07 0.60
CA LEU A 82 -12.99 18.81 -0.64
C LEU A 82 -14.10 18.23 -1.51
N VAL A 83 -14.98 19.10 -2.01
CA VAL A 83 -16.09 18.74 -2.92
C VAL A 83 -16.08 19.64 -4.16
N ILE A 84 -16.92 19.32 -5.14
CA ILE A 84 -17.23 20.23 -6.25
C ILE A 84 -18.16 21.33 -5.72
N GLY A 85 -17.77 22.59 -5.91
CA GLY A 85 -18.62 23.76 -5.76
C GLY A 85 -19.31 24.08 -7.08
N THR A 86 -18.78 25.08 -7.80
CA THR A 86 -19.15 25.37 -9.19
C THR A 86 -18.16 24.65 -10.10
N PRO A 87 -18.58 23.78 -11.02
CA PRO A 87 -17.65 23.06 -11.89
C PRO A 87 -16.79 24.06 -12.68
N ALA A 88 -15.51 23.76 -12.83
CA ALA A 88 -14.57 24.57 -13.62
C ALA A 88 -14.82 24.42 -15.13
N GLY A 89 -15.43 23.31 -15.55
CA GLY A 89 -15.78 23.03 -16.93
C GLY A 89 -16.32 21.61 -17.09
N THR A 90 -16.39 21.17 -18.34
CA THR A 90 -16.72 19.79 -18.72
C THR A 90 -15.59 19.15 -19.49
N SER A 91 -15.41 17.84 -19.33
CA SER A 91 -14.44 17.04 -20.07
C SER A 91 -15.05 15.70 -20.42
N ASP A 92 -14.77 15.21 -21.63
CA ASP A 92 -15.14 13.86 -22.05
C ASP A 92 -14.04 12.89 -21.59
N TYR A 93 -14.43 11.79 -20.95
CA TYR A 93 -13.55 10.70 -20.54
C TYR A 93 -13.94 9.44 -21.29
N SER A 94 -13.00 8.89 -22.05
CA SER A 94 -13.09 7.57 -22.66
C SER A 94 -12.41 6.57 -21.73
N ASP A 95 -13.21 5.71 -21.12
CA ASP A 95 -12.71 4.64 -20.26
C ASP A 95 -12.03 3.56 -21.12
N PRO A 96 -10.71 3.34 -20.96
CA PRO A 96 -9.96 2.43 -21.82
C PRO A 96 -10.38 0.96 -21.67
N HIS A 97 -11.01 0.60 -20.55
CA HIS A 97 -11.36 -0.78 -20.21
C HIS A 97 -12.79 -1.14 -20.60
N THR A 98 -13.63 -0.13 -20.86
CA THR A 98 -15.02 -0.37 -21.33
C THR A 98 -15.27 0.16 -22.74
N GLY A 99 -14.39 1.01 -23.27
CA GLY A 99 -14.57 1.72 -24.53
C GLY A 99 -15.69 2.78 -24.49
N LYS A 100 -16.34 3.00 -23.34
CA LYS A 100 -17.41 3.98 -23.20
C LYS A 100 -16.83 5.37 -23.00
N THR A 101 -17.34 6.33 -23.77
CA THR A 101 -17.08 7.75 -23.56
C THR A 101 -18.26 8.39 -22.84
N ALA A 102 -17.97 9.13 -21.77
CA ALA A 102 -18.96 9.90 -21.04
C ALA A 102 -18.45 11.32 -20.76
N ARG A 103 -19.38 12.28 -20.76
CA ARG A 103 -19.10 13.68 -20.39
C ARG A 103 -19.21 13.87 -18.89
N TRP A 104 -18.28 14.61 -18.31
CA TRP A 104 -18.22 14.89 -16.89
C TRP A 104 -18.04 16.38 -16.63
N GLU A 105 -18.77 16.93 -15.66
CA GLU A 105 -18.37 18.18 -15.02
C GLU A 105 -17.17 17.90 -14.12
N TYR A 106 -16.19 18.80 -14.09
CA TYR A 106 -15.01 18.65 -13.25
C TYR A 106 -14.70 19.90 -12.45
N ALA A 107 -13.97 19.70 -11.35
CA ALA A 107 -13.33 20.76 -10.59
C ALA A 107 -11.96 20.28 -10.12
N THR A 108 -11.00 21.19 -9.98
CA THR A 108 -9.64 20.86 -9.56
C THR A 108 -9.25 21.55 -8.26
N TRP A 109 -8.38 20.89 -7.52
CA TRP A 109 -7.66 21.45 -6.38
C TRP A 109 -6.20 21.06 -6.49
N THR A 110 -5.30 22.02 -6.36
CA THR A 110 -3.86 21.79 -6.36
C THR A 110 -3.29 22.14 -5.00
N SER A 111 -2.57 21.21 -4.38
CA SER A 111 -1.96 21.43 -3.09
C SER A 111 -0.90 22.55 -3.11
N PRO A 112 -0.59 23.16 -1.96
CA PRO A 112 0.71 23.81 -1.76
C PRO A 112 1.85 22.83 -2.06
N VAL A 113 3.04 23.37 -2.34
CA VAL A 113 4.25 22.54 -2.42
C VAL A 113 4.53 21.97 -1.04
N HIS A 114 4.67 20.64 -0.95
CA HIS A 114 5.23 19.98 0.22
C HIS A 114 6.69 19.63 -0.05
N ARG A 115 7.59 20.10 0.82
CA ARG A 115 9.00 19.69 0.78
C ARG A 115 9.15 18.45 1.65
N LEU A 116 9.60 17.36 1.05
CA LEU A 116 9.85 16.12 1.78
C LEU A 116 10.97 16.38 2.81
N SER A 117 10.76 15.97 4.05
CA SER A 117 11.86 16.00 5.04
C SER A 117 12.97 15.01 4.71
N VAL A 118 12.65 14.04 3.85
CA VAL A 118 13.57 13.04 3.30
C VAL A 118 13.41 13.06 1.78
N PRO A 119 14.35 13.65 1.02
CA PRO A 119 14.33 13.56 -0.43
C PRO A 119 14.26 12.10 -0.87
N ALA A 120 13.25 11.74 -1.64
CA ALA A 120 12.81 10.37 -1.82
C ALA A 120 13.32 9.74 -3.12
N THR A 121 13.54 8.43 -3.09
CA THR A 121 13.71 7.61 -4.30
C THR A 121 12.39 7.01 -4.77
N GLU A 122 11.42 6.87 -3.86
CA GLU A 122 10.09 6.34 -4.16
C GLU A 122 9.02 7.19 -3.48
N ALA A 123 7.85 7.28 -4.11
CA ALA A 123 6.68 7.92 -3.51
C ALA A 123 5.37 7.18 -3.86
N ILE A 124 4.52 6.98 -2.86
CA ILE A 124 3.18 6.40 -3.04
C ILE A 124 2.15 7.45 -2.63
N VAL A 125 1.25 7.78 -3.56
CA VAL A 125 0.13 8.68 -3.30
C VAL A 125 -1.07 7.86 -2.86
N SER A 126 -1.70 8.24 -1.76
CA SER A 126 -2.93 7.60 -1.27
C SER A 126 -4.00 8.64 -0.92
N TRP A 127 -5.25 8.24 -1.04
CA TRP A 127 -6.40 9.11 -0.79
C TRP A 127 -7.51 8.35 -0.07
N ASN A 128 -8.42 9.10 0.52
CA ASN A 128 -9.65 8.56 1.07
C ASN A 128 -10.80 9.45 0.60
N ALA A 129 -11.79 8.84 -0.05
CA ALA A 129 -12.87 9.57 -0.67
C ALA A 129 -14.18 8.79 -0.68
N HIS A 130 -15.28 9.53 -0.71
CA HIS A 130 -16.60 9.02 -1.05
C HIS A 130 -16.92 9.48 -2.46
N THR A 131 -17.19 8.53 -3.34
CA THR A 131 -17.54 8.74 -4.75
C THR A 131 -18.90 8.08 -4.99
N PRO A 132 -20.01 8.78 -4.68
CA PRO A 132 -21.34 8.26 -4.96
C PRO A 132 -21.54 8.04 -6.46
N ALA A 133 -22.49 7.16 -6.83
CA ALA A 133 -22.80 6.86 -8.22
C ALA A 133 -23.01 8.14 -9.05
N GLY A 134 -22.39 8.20 -10.22
CA GLY A 134 -22.29 9.40 -11.04
C GLY A 134 -21.14 10.34 -10.64
N SER A 135 -20.12 9.85 -9.93
CA SER A 135 -18.91 10.62 -9.61
C SER A 135 -17.67 9.75 -9.47
N TRP A 136 -16.51 10.36 -9.68
CA TRP A 136 -15.19 9.72 -9.54
C TRP A 136 -14.10 10.78 -9.34
N ILE A 137 -12.87 10.37 -9.11
CA ILE A 137 -11.72 11.28 -8.90
C ILE A 137 -10.49 10.83 -9.68
N GLN A 138 -9.66 11.80 -10.07
CA GLN A 138 -8.29 11.58 -10.55
C GLN A 138 -7.31 12.25 -9.59
N ILE A 139 -6.21 11.57 -9.31
CA ILE A 139 -5.13 12.06 -8.46
C ILE A 139 -3.85 12.11 -9.26
N GLU A 140 -3.15 13.24 -9.20
CA GLU A 140 -1.92 13.46 -9.96
C GLU A 140 -0.81 14.00 -9.06
N LEU A 141 0.42 13.57 -9.34
CA LEU A 141 1.64 14.00 -8.66
C LEU A 141 2.51 14.82 -9.62
N LYS A 142 3.02 15.96 -9.14
CA LYS A 142 4.12 16.67 -9.81
C LYS A 142 5.22 16.96 -8.81
N GLY A 143 6.44 16.57 -9.17
CA GLY A 143 7.63 16.69 -8.38
C GLY A 143 8.57 17.81 -8.80
N THR A 144 9.50 18.12 -7.90
CA THR A 144 10.75 18.80 -8.20
C THR A 144 11.88 17.93 -7.68
N TYR A 145 12.84 17.65 -8.56
CA TYR A 145 14.03 16.88 -8.24
C TYR A 145 15.02 17.67 -7.37
N SER A 146 15.99 16.96 -6.79
CA SER A 146 17.08 17.55 -5.99
C SER A 146 17.98 18.50 -6.78
N ASP A 147 18.02 18.39 -8.12
CA ASP A 147 18.73 19.31 -9.02
C ASP A 147 17.91 20.57 -9.37
N GLY A 148 16.68 20.70 -8.87
CA GLY A 148 15.78 21.82 -9.10
C GLY A 148 14.90 21.71 -10.35
N THR A 149 15.09 20.71 -11.20
CA THR A 149 14.22 20.47 -12.36
C THR A 149 12.90 19.80 -11.95
N ALA A 150 11.88 19.89 -12.81
CA ALA A 150 10.55 19.34 -12.51
C ALA A 150 10.30 18.01 -13.22
N THR A 151 9.47 17.16 -12.61
CA THR A 151 8.84 16.02 -13.29
C THR A 151 7.69 16.54 -14.20
N PRO A 152 7.19 15.72 -15.14
CA PRO A 152 5.84 15.89 -15.67
C PRO A 152 4.78 15.69 -14.57
N TRP A 153 3.51 15.91 -14.90
CA TRP A 153 2.41 15.45 -14.06
C TRP A 153 2.18 13.97 -14.32
N TYR A 154 2.23 13.16 -13.27
CA TYR A 154 1.90 11.75 -13.31
C TYR A 154 0.49 11.51 -12.76
N VAL A 155 -0.31 10.72 -13.46
CA VAL A 155 -1.60 10.23 -12.98
C VAL A 155 -1.35 9.04 -12.07
N MET A 156 -1.61 9.20 -10.78
CA MET A 156 -1.41 8.17 -9.76
C MET A 156 -2.62 7.25 -9.59
N GLY A 157 -3.75 7.61 -10.20
CA GLY A 157 -4.93 6.77 -10.24
C GLY A 157 -6.18 7.52 -10.68
N ARG A 158 -7.05 6.80 -11.40
CA ARG A 158 -8.45 7.20 -11.66
C ARG A 158 -9.34 6.26 -10.86
N TRP A 159 -10.13 6.81 -9.96
CA TRP A 159 -10.75 6.02 -8.90
C TRP A 159 -12.21 6.38 -8.66
N ALA A 160 -13.03 5.34 -8.54
CA ALA A 160 -14.38 5.37 -8.01
C ALA A 160 -14.54 4.23 -6.99
N ALA A 161 -15.44 4.40 -6.03
CA ALA A 161 -15.74 3.40 -5.01
C ALA A 161 -16.47 2.22 -5.64
N GLY A 162 -17.46 2.49 -6.51
CA GLY A 162 -18.07 1.48 -7.36
C GLY A 162 -17.34 1.33 -8.71
N ASP A 163 -17.83 0.40 -9.54
CA ASP A 163 -17.22 0.01 -10.82
C ASP A 163 -18.13 0.28 -12.04
N GLN A 164 -19.21 1.05 -11.85
CA GLN A 164 -20.24 1.31 -12.88
C GLN A 164 -20.05 2.62 -13.64
N ASP A 165 -19.41 3.62 -13.01
CA ASP A 165 -19.18 4.94 -13.62
C ASP A 165 -17.88 4.97 -14.44
N ILE A 166 -16.82 4.39 -13.87
CA ILE A 166 -15.55 4.10 -14.52
C ILE A 166 -15.02 2.76 -14.00
N ARG A 167 -14.18 2.12 -14.79
CA ARG A 167 -13.28 1.06 -14.35
C ARG A 167 -12.06 1.71 -13.73
N ARG A 168 -12.06 1.75 -12.39
CA ARG A 168 -10.95 2.21 -11.55
C ARG A 168 -9.63 1.58 -12.01
N THR A 169 -8.63 2.44 -12.22
CA THR A 169 -7.45 2.09 -13.00
C THR A 169 -6.22 2.92 -12.61
N SER A 170 -5.06 2.25 -12.54
CA SER A 170 -3.75 2.88 -12.71
C SER A 170 -3.55 3.30 -14.18
N VAL A 171 -2.41 3.94 -14.47
CA VAL A 171 -2.05 4.41 -15.81
C VAL A 171 -0.62 3.99 -16.12
N ASP A 172 -0.44 3.23 -17.19
CA ASP A 172 0.85 2.71 -17.64
C ASP A 172 1.67 3.72 -18.43
N ASP A 173 2.92 3.35 -18.72
CA ASP A 173 3.84 4.04 -19.63
C ASP A 173 4.12 5.50 -19.28
N GLN A 174 4.21 5.79 -17.98
CA GLN A 174 4.50 7.11 -17.45
C GLN A 174 5.97 7.23 -17.01
N SER A 175 6.79 7.96 -17.78
CA SER A 175 8.20 8.24 -17.41
C SER A 175 8.73 9.57 -17.97
N ASP A 176 9.91 9.99 -17.50
CA ASP A 176 10.64 11.19 -17.98
C ASP A 176 12.16 10.99 -18.10
N ASP A 177 12.59 9.77 -18.43
CA ASP A 177 14.00 9.29 -18.49
C ASP A 177 14.76 9.30 -17.16
N ARG A 178 14.13 9.77 -16.08
CA ARG A 178 14.73 9.90 -14.74
C ARG A 178 13.87 9.30 -13.64
N SER A 179 12.56 9.27 -13.88
CA SER A 179 11.57 8.64 -13.04
C SER A 179 10.50 7.97 -13.87
N SER A 180 9.87 6.97 -13.25
CA SER A 180 8.74 6.24 -13.80
C SER A 180 7.66 6.03 -12.74
N VAL A 181 6.41 5.81 -13.17
CA VAL A 181 5.34 5.30 -12.29
C VAL A 181 5.09 3.84 -12.60
N TRP A 182 5.21 3.01 -11.57
CA TRP A 182 4.94 1.57 -11.62
C TRP A 182 3.63 1.30 -10.89
N THR A 183 2.53 1.21 -11.64
CA THR A 183 1.15 1.01 -11.13
C THR A 183 0.69 2.11 -10.17
N ASP A 184 1.20 2.14 -8.94
CA ASP A 184 0.88 3.08 -7.88
C ASP A 184 2.10 3.78 -7.25
N THR A 185 3.31 3.42 -7.67
CA THR A 185 4.56 3.89 -7.07
C THR A 185 5.36 4.72 -8.07
N PHE A 186 5.57 6.00 -7.75
CA PHE A 186 6.61 6.80 -8.39
C PHE A 186 7.99 6.29 -7.94
N ALA A 187 8.93 6.12 -8.86
CA ALA A 187 10.30 5.72 -8.57
C ALA A 187 11.31 6.53 -9.39
N ILE A 188 12.42 6.91 -8.76
CA ILE A 188 13.63 7.35 -9.48
C ILE A 188 14.25 6.13 -10.16
N ASP A 189 14.52 6.23 -11.47
CA ASP A 189 14.94 5.08 -12.29
C ASP A 189 16.34 4.59 -11.90
N ASP A 190 17.28 5.52 -11.66
CA ASP A 190 18.61 5.23 -11.13
C ASP A 190 18.94 6.05 -9.86
N PRO A 191 18.60 5.51 -8.69
CA PRO A 191 18.93 6.13 -7.40
C PRO A 191 20.43 6.30 -7.12
N ALA A 192 21.32 5.56 -7.82
CA ALA A 192 22.76 5.63 -7.62
C ALA A 192 23.35 6.94 -8.14
N THR A 193 22.66 7.64 -9.04
CA THR A 193 23.01 9.00 -9.48
C THR A 193 22.94 10.05 -8.38
N GLY A 194 22.28 9.74 -7.25
CA GLY A 194 21.98 10.70 -6.18
C GLY A 194 20.77 11.60 -6.47
N LEU A 195 20.10 11.45 -7.62
CA LEU A 195 18.86 12.15 -7.91
C LEU A 195 17.77 11.71 -6.91
N ARG A 196 16.98 12.67 -6.43
CA ARG A 196 15.88 12.45 -5.50
C ARG A 196 14.69 13.31 -5.86
N LEU A 197 13.49 12.85 -5.54
CA LEU A 197 12.30 13.70 -5.44
C LEU A 197 12.43 14.57 -4.17
N ALA A 198 12.60 15.87 -4.31
CA ALA A 198 12.84 16.78 -3.18
C ALA A 198 11.55 17.43 -2.65
N SER A 199 10.58 17.68 -3.52
CA SER A 199 9.28 18.23 -3.15
C SER A 199 8.22 17.84 -4.16
N TYR A 200 6.95 17.98 -3.79
CA TYR A 200 5.85 17.65 -4.69
C TYR A 200 4.61 18.53 -4.48
N ARG A 201 3.71 18.48 -5.46
CA ARG A 201 2.32 18.91 -5.37
C ARG A 201 1.40 17.76 -5.77
N LEU A 202 0.23 17.71 -5.15
CA LEU A 202 -0.88 16.90 -5.64
C LEU A 202 -1.88 17.78 -6.39
N ARG A 203 -2.44 17.24 -7.46
CA ARG A 203 -3.66 17.76 -8.08
C ARG A 203 -4.77 16.72 -7.95
N LEU A 204 -5.88 17.14 -7.36
CA LEU A 204 -7.10 16.36 -7.28
C LEU A 204 -8.07 16.92 -8.31
N THR A 205 -8.55 16.07 -9.20
CA THR A 205 -9.64 16.41 -10.12
C THR A 205 -10.87 15.59 -9.73
N LEU A 206 -11.93 16.28 -9.38
CA LEU A 206 -13.20 15.71 -8.94
C LEU A 206 -14.17 15.77 -10.11
N TYR A 207 -14.84 14.65 -10.41
CA TYR A 207 -15.78 14.54 -11.52
C TYR A 207 -17.18 14.21 -11.03
N ARG A 208 -18.21 14.73 -11.71
CA ARG A 208 -19.61 14.34 -11.55
C ARG A 208 -20.36 14.36 -12.87
N LYS A 209 -21.47 13.64 -12.96
CA LYS A 209 -22.38 13.71 -14.12
C LYS A 209 -22.89 15.15 -14.30
N PRO A 210 -22.89 15.70 -15.54
CA PRO A 210 -23.33 17.07 -15.81
C PRO A 210 -24.75 17.37 -15.31
N GLY A 211 -24.96 18.58 -14.80
CA GLY A 211 -26.27 19.04 -14.32
C GLY A 211 -26.73 18.42 -12.99
N THR A 212 -25.95 17.51 -12.39
CA THR A 212 -26.30 16.88 -11.12
C THR A 212 -25.74 17.64 -9.91
N LYS A 213 -26.35 17.43 -8.73
CA LYS A 213 -25.80 17.91 -7.44
C LYS A 213 -24.95 16.87 -6.72
N VAL A 214 -24.84 15.66 -7.28
CA VAL A 214 -23.99 14.60 -6.75
C VAL A 214 -22.54 15.09 -6.76
N THR A 215 -21.79 14.85 -5.69
CA THR A 215 -20.40 15.31 -5.63
C THR A 215 -19.53 14.30 -4.91
N PRO A 216 -18.34 13.97 -5.46
CA PRO A 216 -17.37 13.20 -4.71
C PRO A 216 -16.81 14.09 -3.58
N LYS A 217 -16.47 13.46 -2.47
CA LYS A 217 -15.85 14.12 -1.32
C LYS A 217 -14.53 13.44 -0.99
N VAL A 218 -13.42 14.17 -1.11
CA VAL A 218 -12.10 13.72 -0.66
C VAL A 218 -11.83 14.32 0.71
N TRP A 219 -11.51 13.52 1.72
CA TRP A 219 -11.20 14.02 3.08
C TRP A 219 -9.80 13.68 3.55
N ARG A 220 -9.05 12.90 2.77
CA ARG A 220 -7.61 12.70 2.94
C ARG A 220 -6.97 12.55 1.57
N ALA A 221 -5.89 13.27 1.35
CA ALA A 221 -4.95 13.02 0.26
C ALA A 221 -3.54 13.16 0.82
N GLY A 222 -2.65 12.23 0.51
CA GLY A 222 -1.31 12.25 1.06
C GLY A 222 -0.31 11.46 0.24
N VAL A 223 0.96 11.65 0.57
CA VAL A 223 2.09 10.98 -0.07
C VAL A 223 3.01 10.46 1.01
N MET A 224 3.36 9.18 0.89
CA MET A 224 4.54 8.63 1.55
C MET A 224 5.70 8.72 0.58
N GLY A 225 6.72 9.49 0.92
CA GLY A 225 8.01 9.51 0.21
C GLY A 225 9.07 8.80 1.04
N SER A 226 9.95 8.03 0.40
CA SER A 226 10.99 7.29 1.09
C SER A 226 12.32 7.22 0.34
N ASP A 227 13.41 7.16 1.09
CA ASP A 227 14.75 6.80 0.62
C ASP A 227 15.35 5.70 1.50
N VAL A 228 14.78 4.49 1.38
CA VAL A 228 15.27 3.31 2.11
C VAL A 228 16.45 2.72 1.34
N PRO A 229 17.63 2.56 1.97
CA PRO A 229 18.82 2.08 1.28
C PRO A 229 18.68 0.61 0.83
N ASP A 230 19.48 0.24 -0.16
CA ASP A 230 19.60 -1.15 -0.59
C ASP A 230 20.19 -1.99 0.54
N ARG A 231 19.45 -3.02 0.96
CA ARG A 231 19.83 -3.90 2.06
C ARG A 231 19.20 -5.28 1.88
N PHE A 232 20.01 -6.32 2.07
CA PHE A 232 19.57 -7.72 2.09
C PHE A 232 19.14 -8.17 3.47
N THR A 233 19.67 -7.50 4.50
CA THR A 233 19.31 -7.72 5.89
C THR A 233 19.06 -6.42 6.61
N VAL A 234 18.38 -6.51 7.75
CA VAL A 234 18.09 -5.37 8.63
C VAL A 234 18.60 -5.62 10.05
N PRO A 235 18.88 -4.57 10.85
CA PRO A 235 19.16 -4.74 12.27
C PRO A 235 18.02 -5.50 12.96
N ALA A 236 18.35 -6.36 13.92
CA ALA A 236 17.35 -7.05 14.72
C ALA A 236 16.73 -6.07 15.73
N SER A 237 15.40 -6.10 15.90
CA SER A 237 14.75 -5.40 17.01
C SER A 237 14.51 -6.33 18.20
N GLU A 238 14.68 -5.78 19.40
CA GLU A 238 14.36 -6.46 20.65
C GLU A 238 12.84 -6.53 20.86
N PRO A 239 12.28 -7.70 21.26
CA PRO A 239 10.87 -7.81 21.64
C PRO A 239 10.46 -6.87 22.77
N GLY A 240 9.37 -6.12 22.58
CA GLY A 240 8.85 -5.19 23.59
C GLY A 240 7.40 -5.41 23.99
N LEU A 241 6.65 -6.28 23.30
CA LEU A 241 5.21 -6.43 23.47
C LEU A 241 4.77 -7.89 23.36
N ALA A 242 3.89 -8.32 24.26
CA ALA A 242 3.13 -9.57 24.17
C ALA A 242 1.64 -9.26 24.15
N ARG A 243 1.01 -9.31 22.97
CA ARG A 243 -0.41 -8.98 22.78
C ARG A 243 -0.92 -9.50 21.46
N GLU A 244 -2.16 -9.97 21.43
CA GLU A 244 -2.87 -10.34 20.22
C GLU A 244 -4.20 -9.58 20.11
N LEU A 245 -4.46 -9.01 18.94
CA LEU A 245 -5.71 -8.36 18.58
C LEU A 245 -6.67 -9.40 17.98
N LYS A 246 -7.96 -9.30 18.32
CA LYS A 246 -9.01 -10.21 17.85
C LYS A 246 -9.49 -9.83 16.45
N VAL A 247 -8.58 -9.86 15.48
CA VAL A 247 -8.90 -9.59 14.07
C VAL A 247 -9.56 -10.85 13.46
N PRO A 248 -10.69 -10.72 12.76
CA PRO A 248 -11.30 -11.81 11.99
C PRO A 248 -10.31 -12.48 11.04
N ARG A 249 -10.58 -13.73 10.68
CA ARG A 249 -9.68 -14.56 9.88
C ARG A 249 -10.41 -14.97 8.60
N TYR A 250 -9.82 -14.60 7.47
CA TYR A 250 -10.30 -14.98 6.16
C TYR A 250 -9.17 -15.57 5.35
N SER A 251 -9.44 -16.71 4.73
CA SER A 251 -8.59 -17.37 3.75
C SER A 251 -8.98 -16.89 2.35
N GLN A 252 -7.97 -16.51 1.57
CA GLN A 252 -8.19 -16.25 0.15
C GLN A 252 -8.38 -17.57 -0.64
N GLU A 253 -7.77 -18.67 -0.17
CA GLU A 253 -7.77 -19.96 -0.87
C GLU A 253 -9.17 -20.61 -0.95
N LEU A 254 -10.10 -20.22 -0.07
CA LEU A 254 -11.51 -20.62 -0.18
C LEU A 254 -12.20 -20.09 -1.44
N HIS A 255 -11.58 -19.13 -2.13
CA HIS A 255 -12.11 -18.46 -3.31
C HIS A 255 -11.35 -18.78 -4.60
N VAL A 256 -10.47 -19.79 -4.58
CA VAL A 256 -9.72 -20.24 -5.76
C VAL A 256 -10.67 -20.51 -6.93
N GLY A 257 -10.41 -19.87 -8.07
CA GLY A 257 -11.25 -19.95 -9.27
C GLY A 257 -12.64 -19.30 -9.18
N GLN A 258 -13.00 -18.66 -8.06
CA GLN A 258 -14.23 -17.86 -7.95
C GLN A 258 -14.00 -16.47 -8.54
N TYR A 259 -14.91 -16.01 -9.40
CA TYR A 259 -14.79 -14.71 -10.11
C TYR A 259 -13.44 -14.51 -10.81
N PRO A 260 -13.10 -15.36 -11.80
CA PRO A 260 -11.80 -15.33 -12.47
C PRO A 260 -11.50 -14.01 -13.18
N GLU A 261 -12.51 -13.19 -13.47
CA GLU A 261 -12.35 -11.84 -14.01
C GLU A 261 -11.64 -10.87 -13.06
N TYR A 262 -11.50 -11.21 -11.77
CA TYR A 262 -10.75 -10.45 -10.78
C TYR A 262 -9.46 -11.18 -10.42
N ASP A 263 -8.52 -11.30 -11.35
CA ASP A 263 -7.19 -11.89 -11.10
C ASP A 263 -7.23 -13.41 -10.81
N ASN A 264 -7.99 -14.16 -11.63
CA ASN A 264 -8.19 -15.62 -11.55
C ASN A 264 -8.90 -16.16 -10.29
N GLY A 265 -9.20 -15.29 -9.32
CA GLY A 265 -9.88 -15.66 -8.08
C GLY A 265 -8.98 -15.55 -6.86
N GLY A 266 -9.36 -16.28 -5.80
CA GLY A 266 -8.72 -16.25 -4.49
C GLY A 266 -7.20 -16.35 -4.47
N GLU A 267 -6.58 -16.99 -5.46
CA GLU A 267 -5.13 -17.18 -5.63
C GLU A 267 -4.33 -15.88 -5.53
N ALA A 268 -4.93 -14.74 -5.92
CA ALA A 268 -4.28 -13.43 -5.93
C ALA A 268 -4.94 -12.40 -4.99
N TRP A 269 -5.83 -12.83 -4.09
CA TRP A 269 -6.66 -11.93 -3.26
C TRP A 269 -6.08 -11.62 -1.88
N CYS A 270 -4.77 -11.80 -1.66
CA CYS A 270 -4.15 -11.55 -0.36
C CYS A 270 -4.40 -10.13 0.19
N SER A 271 -4.33 -9.10 -0.66
CA SER A 271 -4.54 -7.69 -0.31
C SER A 271 -5.99 -7.36 0.07
N PRO A 272 -7.01 -7.68 -0.77
CA PRO A 272 -8.41 -7.48 -0.38
C PRO A 272 -8.82 -8.32 0.83
N THR A 273 -8.35 -9.58 0.93
CA THR A 273 -8.65 -10.45 2.07
C THR A 273 -8.10 -9.86 3.38
N SER A 274 -6.82 -9.46 3.38
CA SER A 274 -6.20 -8.75 4.52
C SER A 274 -6.90 -7.43 4.84
N SER A 275 -7.31 -6.69 3.82
CA SER A 275 -8.04 -5.45 4.01
C SER A 275 -9.37 -5.69 4.72
N GLN A 276 -10.15 -6.66 4.25
CA GLN A 276 -11.45 -7.00 4.83
C GLN A 276 -11.34 -7.47 6.29
N MET A 277 -10.29 -8.24 6.63
CA MET A 277 -10.01 -8.64 8.01
C MET A 277 -9.89 -7.42 8.96
N ILE A 278 -9.10 -6.40 8.59
CA ILE A 278 -8.95 -5.20 9.44
C ILE A 278 -10.21 -4.31 9.41
N ILE A 279 -10.86 -4.17 8.27
CA ILE A 279 -12.11 -3.39 8.15
C ILE A 279 -13.15 -3.94 9.13
N GLU A 280 -13.33 -5.26 9.19
CA GLU A 280 -14.27 -5.90 10.12
C GLU A 280 -13.82 -5.90 11.57
N TYR A 281 -12.51 -5.94 11.84
CA TYR A 281 -11.98 -5.72 13.20
C TYR A 281 -12.43 -4.36 13.77
N TRP A 282 -12.55 -3.35 12.92
CA TRP A 282 -13.09 -2.04 13.30
C TRP A 282 -14.61 -1.92 13.19
N GLY A 283 -15.32 -3.01 12.84
CA GLY A 283 -16.78 -3.06 12.74
C GLY A 283 -17.35 -2.67 11.38
N GLY A 284 -16.52 -2.46 10.35
CA GLY A 284 -16.96 -2.17 8.99
C GLY A 284 -17.54 -3.42 8.30
N ARG A 285 -18.83 -3.69 8.48
CA ARG A 285 -19.50 -4.83 7.85
C ARG A 285 -20.34 -4.38 6.65
N LEU A 286 -20.26 -5.14 5.57
CA LEU A 286 -21.13 -4.97 4.41
C LEU A 286 -22.55 -5.42 4.75
N THR A 287 -23.55 -4.76 4.18
CA THR A 287 -24.96 -5.17 4.33
C THR A 287 -25.30 -6.33 3.38
N PRO A 288 -26.36 -7.11 3.66
CA PRO A 288 -26.82 -8.14 2.73
C PRO A 288 -27.07 -7.63 1.32
N GLU A 289 -27.58 -6.40 1.16
CA GLU A 289 -27.82 -5.77 -0.13
C GLU A 289 -26.52 -5.49 -0.90
N GLN A 290 -25.46 -5.10 -0.21
CA GLN A 290 -24.14 -4.90 -0.82
C GLN A 290 -23.48 -6.22 -1.24
N LEU A 291 -23.84 -7.32 -0.59
CA LEU A 291 -23.34 -8.66 -0.86
C LEU A 291 -24.23 -9.45 -1.83
N ALA A 292 -25.42 -8.95 -2.18
CA ALA A 292 -26.41 -9.66 -2.98
C ALA A 292 -25.97 -10.01 -4.41
N TRP A 293 -24.89 -9.39 -4.90
CA TRP A 293 -24.31 -9.75 -6.20
C TRP A 293 -23.42 -10.99 -6.13
N VAL A 294 -22.96 -11.37 -4.93
CA VAL A 294 -22.09 -12.52 -4.72
C VAL A 294 -22.93 -13.80 -4.78
N ASN A 295 -22.40 -14.85 -5.40
CA ASN A 295 -23.03 -16.16 -5.47
C ASN A 295 -23.27 -16.65 -4.03
N PRO A 296 -24.53 -16.94 -3.63
CA PRO A 296 -24.85 -17.38 -2.27
C PRO A 296 -24.21 -18.72 -1.88
N GLU A 297 -23.69 -19.50 -2.83
CA GLU A 297 -22.94 -20.73 -2.55
C GLU A 297 -21.51 -20.47 -2.05
N PHE A 298 -20.97 -19.27 -2.28
CA PHE A 298 -19.63 -18.92 -1.84
C PHE A 298 -19.65 -18.48 -0.38
N THR A 299 -18.77 -19.10 0.43
CA THR A 299 -18.47 -18.62 1.78
C THR A 299 -17.81 -17.24 1.71
N ASP A 300 -17.81 -16.52 2.82
CA ASP A 300 -17.08 -15.25 2.96
C ASP A 300 -17.31 -14.24 1.81
N PRO A 301 -18.57 -13.93 1.47
CA PRO A 301 -18.89 -13.08 0.31
C PRO A 301 -18.27 -11.67 0.40
N GLN A 302 -17.92 -11.22 1.60
CA GLN A 302 -17.17 -9.99 1.83
C GLN A 302 -15.77 -9.98 1.20
N VAL A 303 -15.12 -11.15 1.03
CA VAL A 303 -13.82 -11.27 0.37
C VAL A 303 -13.98 -11.08 -1.14
N CYS A 304 -14.99 -11.72 -1.74
CA CYS A 304 -15.37 -11.50 -3.15
C CYS A 304 -15.73 -10.02 -3.40
N HIS A 305 -16.46 -9.41 -2.47
CA HIS A 305 -16.76 -7.97 -2.50
C HIS A 305 -15.48 -7.13 -2.45
N ALA A 306 -14.59 -7.40 -1.51
CA ALA A 306 -13.33 -6.68 -1.41
C ALA A 306 -12.51 -6.80 -2.70
N ALA A 307 -12.39 -7.99 -3.29
CA ALA A 307 -11.65 -8.19 -4.54
C ALA A 307 -12.19 -7.35 -5.70
N ARG A 308 -13.50 -7.43 -5.97
CA ARG A 308 -14.14 -6.61 -7.02
C ARG A 308 -13.94 -5.11 -6.80
N PHE A 309 -14.04 -4.66 -5.54
CA PHE A 309 -13.96 -3.24 -5.18
C PHE A 309 -12.52 -2.76 -4.93
N THR A 310 -11.52 -3.63 -5.04
CA THR A 310 -10.09 -3.29 -5.03
C THR A 310 -9.37 -3.59 -6.36
N TYR A 311 -10.03 -4.25 -7.31
CA TYR A 311 -9.46 -4.56 -8.62
C TYR A 311 -9.05 -3.30 -9.38
N ASP A 312 -7.84 -3.32 -9.93
CA ASP A 312 -7.29 -2.31 -10.82
C ASP A 312 -7.28 -2.88 -12.24
N HIS A 313 -8.04 -2.27 -13.14
CA HIS A 313 -8.24 -2.81 -14.48
C HIS A 313 -7.02 -2.66 -15.41
N GLN A 314 -6.09 -1.74 -15.14
CA GLN A 314 -4.86 -1.65 -15.93
C GLN A 314 -3.80 -2.62 -15.42
N TYR A 315 -3.69 -2.73 -14.10
CA TYR A 315 -2.78 -3.68 -13.45
C TYR A 315 -3.26 -5.13 -13.56
N GLU A 316 -4.56 -5.34 -13.80
CA GLU A 316 -5.23 -6.64 -13.85
C GLU A 316 -5.13 -7.41 -12.53
N GLY A 317 -5.14 -6.69 -11.39
CA GLY A 317 -5.00 -7.31 -10.08
C GLY A 317 -5.58 -6.49 -8.92
N CYS A 318 -5.68 -7.16 -7.77
CA CYS A 318 -6.22 -6.56 -6.54
C CYS A 318 -5.15 -5.96 -5.61
N GLY A 319 -3.88 -5.99 -6.03
CA GLY A 319 -2.71 -5.62 -5.23
C GLY A 319 -2.39 -4.12 -5.15
N ASN A 320 -3.10 -3.26 -5.88
CA ASN A 320 -2.82 -1.82 -5.91
C ASN A 320 -3.00 -1.19 -4.51
N TRP A 321 -1.94 -0.55 -4.01
CA TRP A 321 -1.84 -0.11 -2.62
C TRP A 321 -2.85 0.97 -2.23
N PRO A 322 -2.86 2.14 -2.88
CA PRO A 322 -3.81 3.20 -2.56
C PRO A 322 -5.25 2.79 -2.85
N PHE A 323 -5.48 1.85 -3.76
CA PHE A 323 -6.79 1.32 -4.10
C PHE A 323 -7.42 0.52 -2.95
N ASN A 324 -6.63 -0.30 -2.26
CA ASN A 324 -7.06 -1.00 -1.04
C ASN A 324 -7.30 -0.02 0.11
N ALA A 325 -6.40 0.95 0.31
CA ALA A 325 -6.57 1.98 1.34
C ALA A 325 -7.79 2.88 1.10
N ALA A 326 -8.08 3.21 -0.16
CA ALA A 326 -9.27 3.97 -0.54
C ALA A 326 -10.56 3.15 -0.34
N TYR A 327 -10.55 1.84 -0.68
CA TYR A 327 -11.66 0.93 -0.40
C TYR A 327 -11.97 0.86 1.10
N ALA A 328 -10.96 0.66 1.96
CA ALA A 328 -11.15 0.63 3.41
C ALA A 328 -11.79 1.92 3.95
N ALA A 329 -11.47 3.06 3.33
CA ALA A 329 -12.02 4.35 3.73
C ALA A 329 -13.47 4.59 3.26
N THR A 330 -14.03 3.72 2.41
CA THR A 330 -15.46 3.78 2.03
C THR A 330 -16.38 3.35 3.18
N PHE A 331 -15.86 2.60 4.15
CA PHE A 331 -16.59 2.19 5.35
C PHE A 331 -16.70 3.34 6.34
N ASP A 332 -17.89 3.49 6.90
CA ASP A 332 -18.18 4.58 7.83
C ASP A 332 -17.26 4.52 9.05
N GLY A 333 -16.67 5.68 9.36
CA GLY A 333 -15.79 5.80 10.52
C GLY A 333 -14.39 5.20 10.35
N LEU A 334 -13.99 4.71 9.17
CA LEU A 334 -12.63 4.25 8.90
C LEU A 334 -11.86 5.19 7.99
N GLN A 335 -10.54 5.21 8.14
CA GLN A 335 -9.60 5.79 7.20
C GLN A 335 -8.42 4.85 6.99
N GLY A 336 -7.80 4.96 5.82
CA GLY A 336 -6.65 4.13 5.44
C GLY A 336 -5.47 4.97 4.96
N VAL A 337 -4.26 4.47 5.22
CA VAL A 337 -3.02 5.05 4.70
C VAL A 337 -2.11 3.95 4.19
N VAL A 338 -1.32 4.29 3.17
CA VAL A 338 -0.14 3.53 2.78
C VAL A 338 1.08 4.20 3.40
N THR A 339 1.94 3.43 4.05
CA THR A 339 3.19 3.96 4.60
C THR A 339 4.29 2.90 4.60
N ARG A 340 5.47 3.26 5.10
CA ARG A 340 6.55 2.32 5.41
C ARG A 340 6.83 2.39 6.90
N LEU A 341 7.15 1.25 7.51
CA LEU A 341 7.67 1.18 8.88
C LEU A 341 9.14 0.75 8.84
N GLY A 342 9.92 1.19 9.82
CA GLY A 342 11.36 0.98 9.84
C GLY A 342 11.81 -0.23 10.67
N SER A 343 10.95 -0.74 11.53
CA SER A 343 11.25 -1.78 12.51
C SER A 343 10.00 -2.53 12.98
N LEU A 344 10.16 -3.71 13.61
CA LEU A 344 9.05 -4.30 14.36
C LEU A 344 8.69 -3.51 15.62
N THR A 345 9.60 -2.72 16.18
CA THR A 345 9.29 -1.80 17.31
C THR A 345 8.24 -0.75 16.93
N ASP A 346 8.29 -0.23 15.70
CA ASP A 346 7.23 0.65 15.16
C ASP A 346 5.90 -0.08 15.10
N LEU A 347 5.92 -1.34 14.68
CA LEU A 347 4.72 -2.17 14.58
C LEU A 347 4.16 -2.55 15.96
N GLU A 348 5.01 -2.89 16.93
CA GLU A 348 4.63 -3.10 18.33
C GLU A 348 3.97 -1.85 18.91
N THR A 349 4.48 -0.65 18.59
CA THR A 349 3.86 0.62 19.01
C THR A 349 2.41 0.73 18.53
N LEU A 350 2.13 0.33 17.29
CA LEU A 350 0.78 0.33 16.71
C LEU A 350 -0.11 -0.75 17.33
N ILE A 351 0.37 -1.99 17.46
CA ILE A 351 -0.37 -3.10 18.09
C ILE A 351 -0.68 -2.79 19.56
N ALA A 352 0.24 -2.16 20.28
CA ALA A 352 0.00 -1.68 21.64
C ALA A 352 -1.14 -0.64 21.69
N ALA A 353 -1.35 0.14 20.63
CA ALA A 353 -2.49 1.05 20.49
C ALA A 353 -3.75 0.40 19.90
N GLY A 354 -3.72 -0.90 19.63
CA GLY A 354 -4.85 -1.67 19.06
C GLY A 354 -5.01 -1.50 17.56
N ILE A 355 -3.96 -1.06 16.84
CA ILE A 355 -3.97 -0.86 15.40
C ILE A 355 -3.22 -2.03 14.73
N PRO A 356 -3.92 -2.98 14.09
CA PRO A 356 -3.27 -3.98 13.25
C PRO A 356 -2.69 -3.36 11.98
N ALA A 357 -1.73 -4.04 11.35
CA ALA A 357 -1.13 -3.58 10.10
C ALA A 357 -1.12 -4.70 9.07
N ILE A 358 -1.21 -4.34 7.79
CA ILE A 358 -1.06 -5.29 6.69
C ILE A 358 0.30 -5.05 6.07
N THR A 359 1.19 -6.02 6.16
CA THR A 359 2.58 -5.92 5.70
C THR A 359 2.74 -6.68 4.39
N SER A 360 3.48 -6.11 3.43
CA SER A 360 3.88 -6.85 2.24
C SER A 360 5.15 -7.65 2.51
N GLN A 361 5.09 -8.92 2.15
CA GLN A 361 6.15 -9.90 2.30
C GLN A 361 6.64 -10.39 0.94
N SER A 362 7.94 -10.69 0.87
CA SER A 362 8.58 -11.34 -0.29
C SER A 362 9.71 -12.24 0.19
N PHE A 363 9.59 -13.54 -0.07
CA PHE A 363 10.47 -14.55 0.52
C PHE A 363 10.51 -15.85 -0.30
N LEU A 364 11.61 -16.60 -0.19
CA LEU A 364 11.69 -18.02 -0.56
C LEU A 364 11.14 -18.87 0.58
N ALA A 365 10.70 -20.09 0.27
CA ALA A 365 10.03 -20.96 1.25
C ALA A 365 10.89 -21.25 2.49
N GLU A 366 12.20 -21.30 2.31
CA GLU A 366 13.21 -21.50 3.35
C GLU A 366 13.49 -20.27 4.21
N GLU A 367 13.03 -19.07 3.82
CA GLU A 367 13.31 -17.82 4.53
C GLU A 367 12.26 -17.47 5.60
N LEU A 368 11.12 -18.16 5.61
CA LEU A 368 10.05 -17.98 6.58
C LEU A 368 9.56 -19.34 7.09
N THR A 369 10.13 -19.79 8.21
CA THR A 369 9.82 -21.08 8.81
C THR A 369 8.34 -21.17 9.15
N GLY A 370 7.71 -22.29 8.76
CA GLY A 370 6.30 -22.55 9.01
C GLY A 370 5.32 -21.95 8.00
N ALA A 371 5.80 -21.16 7.02
CA ALA A 371 4.94 -20.66 5.94
C ALA A 371 4.49 -21.79 5.00
N GLY A 372 5.42 -22.67 4.61
CA GLY A 372 5.15 -23.81 3.72
C GLY A 372 5.09 -23.46 2.22
N TYR A 373 5.37 -22.21 1.86
CA TYR A 373 5.43 -21.71 0.48
C TYR A 373 6.44 -20.56 0.37
N GLY A 374 6.81 -20.19 -0.86
CA GLY A 374 7.55 -18.96 -1.15
C GLY A 374 6.71 -18.03 -2.02
N THR A 375 7.00 -16.73 -1.99
CA THR A 375 6.26 -15.73 -2.76
C THR A 375 7.13 -14.58 -3.23
N SER A 376 6.81 -14.05 -4.41
CA SER A 376 7.38 -12.83 -4.94
C SER A 376 6.72 -11.61 -4.27
N GLY A 377 5.45 -11.68 -3.90
CA GLY A 377 4.72 -10.66 -3.16
C GLY A 377 3.47 -11.23 -2.50
N HIS A 378 3.25 -10.91 -1.22
CA HIS A 378 2.08 -11.38 -0.47
C HIS A 378 1.72 -10.41 0.64
N LEU A 379 0.44 -10.19 0.90
CA LEU A 379 -0.03 -9.29 1.96
C LEU A 379 -0.52 -10.12 3.15
N MET A 380 0.01 -9.82 4.32
CA MET A 380 -0.31 -10.53 5.56
C MET A 380 -0.68 -9.54 6.66
N THR A 381 -1.67 -9.88 7.49
CA THR A 381 -2.12 -8.99 8.56
C THR A 381 -1.41 -9.33 9.87
N VAL A 382 -0.55 -8.45 10.37
CA VAL A 382 0.04 -8.60 11.70
C VAL A 382 -0.98 -8.17 12.75
N VAL A 383 -1.30 -9.10 13.64
CA VAL A 383 -2.33 -8.94 14.68
C VAL A 383 -1.75 -8.94 16.08
N GLY A 384 -0.47 -9.29 16.25
CA GLY A 384 0.11 -9.41 17.56
C GLY A 384 1.54 -9.91 17.62
N PHE A 385 1.99 -10.11 18.84
CA PHE A 385 3.27 -10.67 19.20
C PHE A 385 3.12 -11.64 20.37
N THR A 386 3.85 -12.76 20.36
CA THR A 386 3.88 -13.73 21.47
C THR A 386 4.70 -13.21 22.65
N ALA A 387 4.74 -13.95 23.75
CA ALA A 387 5.60 -13.63 24.90
C ALA A 387 7.09 -13.64 24.55
N ASP A 388 7.50 -14.51 23.61
CA ASP A 388 8.87 -14.63 23.13
C ASP A 388 9.21 -13.60 22.03
N GLY A 389 8.23 -12.78 21.63
CA GLY A 389 8.41 -11.71 20.65
C GLY A 389 8.17 -12.11 19.19
N ASP A 390 7.71 -13.33 18.94
CA ASP A 390 7.38 -13.83 17.62
C ASP A 390 6.11 -13.18 17.06
N VAL A 391 6.05 -13.03 15.74
CA VAL A 391 4.99 -12.30 15.05
C VAL A 391 3.76 -13.18 14.93
N ILE A 392 2.63 -12.72 15.45
CA ILE A 392 1.33 -13.34 15.22
C ILE A 392 0.69 -12.64 14.02
N ALA A 393 0.51 -13.39 12.93
CA ALA A 393 -0.06 -12.87 11.69
C ALA A 393 -1.24 -13.74 11.22
N ASN A 394 -2.26 -13.08 10.68
CA ASN A 394 -3.27 -13.70 9.86
C ASN A 394 -2.73 -13.76 8.41
N ASP A 395 -2.32 -14.95 7.98
CA ASP A 395 -1.88 -15.26 6.63
C ASP A 395 -3.08 -15.71 5.77
N PRO A 396 -3.55 -14.90 4.81
CA PRO A 396 -4.70 -15.27 3.99
C PRO A 396 -4.41 -16.46 3.06
N ASN A 397 -3.13 -16.77 2.75
CA ASN A 397 -2.75 -17.96 1.98
C ASN A 397 -2.75 -19.21 2.89
N SER A 398 -3.95 -19.64 3.25
CA SER A 398 -4.22 -20.73 4.17
C SER A 398 -5.41 -21.56 3.68
N PRO A 399 -5.43 -22.89 3.86
CA PRO A 399 -6.49 -23.72 3.26
C PRO A 399 -7.89 -23.48 3.85
N THR A 400 -7.99 -22.94 5.07
CA THR A 400 -9.26 -22.60 5.73
C THR A 400 -9.10 -21.35 6.59
N ASN A 401 -10.22 -20.73 7.01
CA ASN A 401 -10.22 -19.58 7.93
C ASN A 401 -9.56 -19.88 9.28
N GLU A 402 -9.68 -21.10 9.79
CA GLU A 402 -9.08 -21.53 11.06
C GLU A 402 -7.56 -21.56 10.98
N ALA A 403 -7.01 -21.96 9.82
CA ALA A 403 -5.59 -22.08 9.55
C ALA A 403 -4.87 -20.73 9.29
N VAL A 404 -5.63 -19.65 9.10
CA VAL A 404 -5.10 -18.31 8.78
C VAL A 404 -4.16 -17.77 9.85
N ARG A 405 -4.45 -18.00 11.13
CA ARG A 405 -3.58 -17.50 12.20
C ARG A 405 -2.32 -18.33 12.30
N ARG A 406 -1.17 -17.69 12.08
CA ARG A 406 0.17 -18.28 12.19
C ARG A 406 1.05 -17.46 13.13
N VAL A 407 2.08 -18.12 13.65
CA VAL A 407 3.14 -17.52 14.45
C VAL A 407 4.45 -17.72 13.70
N TYR A 408 5.15 -16.63 13.43
CA TYR A 408 6.40 -16.63 12.69
C TYR A 408 7.54 -16.12 13.54
N GLN A 409 8.72 -16.71 13.33
CA GLN A 409 9.92 -16.29 14.03
C GLN A 409 10.18 -14.81 13.76
N ARG A 410 10.37 -14.03 14.83
CA ARG A 410 10.57 -12.58 14.75
C ARG A 410 11.64 -12.18 13.73
N ARG A 411 12.79 -12.85 13.81
CA ARG A 411 13.98 -12.47 13.02
C ARG A 411 13.77 -12.69 11.53
N GLU A 412 13.17 -13.82 11.17
CA GLU A 412 12.85 -14.17 9.78
C GLU A 412 11.86 -13.14 9.21
N TRP A 413 10.76 -12.91 9.93
CA TRP A 413 9.72 -11.95 9.53
C TRP A 413 10.28 -10.54 9.33
N GLU A 414 11.03 -10.05 10.31
CA GLU A 414 11.62 -8.71 10.27
C GLU A 414 12.52 -8.53 9.05
N ASN A 415 13.32 -9.55 8.74
CA ASN A 415 14.24 -9.51 7.62
C ASN A 415 13.50 -9.49 6.29
N ILE A 416 12.53 -10.40 6.08
CA ILE A 416 11.81 -10.50 4.81
C ILE A 416 10.92 -9.28 4.53
N TRP A 417 10.42 -8.64 5.59
CA TRP A 417 9.57 -7.45 5.49
C TRP A 417 10.37 -6.17 5.25
N LEU A 418 11.47 -5.97 5.98
CA LEU A 418 12.14 -4.66 5.97
C LEU A 418 13.29 -4.56 4.96
N ARG A 419 13.79 -5.68 4.42
CA ARG A 419 14.82 -5.65 3.37
C ARG A 419 14.28 -5.06 2.06
N THR A 420 15.14 -4.38 1.32
CA THR A 420 14.82 -3.78 0.00
C THR A 420 15.41 -4.60 -1.15
N LYS A 421 16.30 -5.56 -0.86
CA LYS A 421 16.88 -6.49 -1.82
C LYS A 421 16.79 -7.92 -1.30
N ARG A 422 16.61 -8.87 -2.21
CA ARG A 422 16.69 -10.31 -1.91
C ARG A 422 17.21 -11.07 -3.12
N TYR A 423 17.63 -12.32 -2.90
CA TYR A 423 17.83 -13.27 -3.99
C TYR A 423 16.51 -14.00 -4.27
N ASN A 424 16.19 -14.19 -5.55
CA ASN A 424 15.10 -15.08 -5.96
C ASN A 424 15.62 -16.54 -6.06
N ALA A 425 14.74 -17.48 -6.42
CA ALA A 425 15.09 -18.90 -6.54
C ALA A 425 16.19 -19.18 -7.59
N SER A 426 16.40 -18.27 -8.55
CA SER A 426 17.48 -18.37 -9.55
C SER A 426 18.77 -17.66 -9.12
N GLY A 427 18.88 -17.19 -7.88
CA GLY A 427 20.05 -16.46 -7.37
C GLY A 427 20.19 -15.02 -7.90
N LYS A 428 19.17 -14.46 -8.55
CA LYS A 428 19.18 -13.09 -9.05
C LYS A 428 18.73 -12.12 -7.95
N VAL A 429 19.39 -10.97 -7.86
CA VAL A 429 18.96 -9.87 -7.00
C VAL A 429 17.67 -9.26 -7.53
N VAL A 430 16.64 -9.28 -6.70
CA VAL A 430 15.32 -8.68 -6.94
C VAL A 430 14.93 -7.78 -5.77
N SER A 431 13.88 -6.98 -5.96
CA SER A 431 13.38 -6.07 -4.94
C SER A 431 12.73 -6.82 -3.78
N GLY A 432 12.99 -6.34 -2.56
CA GLY A 432 12.22 -6.65 -1.36
C GLY A 432 11.18 -5.56 -1.08
N THR A 433 10.39 -5.73 -0.03
CA THR A 433 9.22 -4.86 0.19
C THR A 433 9.61 -3.58 0.93
N GLY A 434 10.72 -3.56 1.68
CA GLY A 434 11.25 -2.36 2.31
C GLY A 434 10.33 -1.75 3.36
N GLY A 435 9.47 -2.56 3.99
CA GLY A 435 8.60 -2.14 5.08
C GLY A 435 7.27 -1.49 4.69
N VAL A 436 6.86 -1.51 3.41
CA VAL A 436 5.53 -0.96 3.03
C VAL A 436 4.42 -1.72 3.74
N CYS A 437 3.43 -0.98 4.24
CA CYS A 437 2.24 -1.51 4.88
C CYS A 437 1.00 -0.65 4.67
N TYR A 438 -0.17 -1.26 4.82
CA TYR A 438 -1.43 -0.56 5.06
C TYR A 438 -1.66 -0.37 6.55
N LEU A 439 -2.11 0.81 6.94
CA LEU A 439 -2.70 1.05 8.26
C LEU A 439 -4.13 1.54 8.10
N TYR A 440 -5.09 0.78 8.63
CA TYR A 440 -6.48 1.19 8.71
C TYR A 440 -6.85 1.40 10.17
N PHE A 441 -7.50 2.53 10.45
CA PHE A 441 -7.81 2.96 11.81
C PHE A 441 -9.05 3.85 11.82
N PRO A 442 -9.65 4.09 12.99
CA PRO A 442 -10.82 4.95 13.09
C PRO A 442 -10.56 6.35 12.52
N ALA A 443 -11.55 6.94 11.86
CA ALA A 443 -11.55 8.32 11.38
C ALA A 443 -11.34 9.33 12.51
N ARG A 444 -11.68 8.94 13.75
CA ARG A 444 -11.45 9.69 14.99
C ARG A 444 -10.63 8.82 15.96
N PRO A 445 -9.31 8.70 15.75
CA PRO A 445 -8.46 7.90 16.61
C PRO A 445 -8.44 8.46 18.03
N THR A 446 -8.34 7.59 19.04
CA THR A 446 -8.17 7.98 20.45
C THR A 446 -6.82 8.72 20.66
N PRO A 447 -6.62 9.44 21.78
CA PRO A 447 -5.33 10.07 22.07
C PRO A 447 -4.14 9.07 22.01
N ARG A 448 -4.32 7.86 22.53
CA ARG A 448 -3.30 6.79 22.48
C ARG A 448 -2.99 6.36 21.05
N GLN A 449 -4.02 6.19 20.21
CA GLN A 449 -3.84 5.84 18.80
C GLN A 449 -3.17 6.95 18.02
N ARG A 450 -3.54 8.22 18.25
CA ARG A 450 -2.86 9.37 17.63
C ARG A 450 -1.38 9.44 18.00
N ALA A 451 -1.04 9.20 19.27
CA ALA A 451 0.34 9.17 19.71
C ALA A 451 1.14 8.05 19.01
N ALA A 452 0.56 6.85 18.91
CA ALA A 452 1.19 5.72 18.23
C ALA A 452 1.39 5.96 16.71
N LEU A 453 0.36 6.47 16.02
CA LEU A 453 0.46 6.85 14.61
C LEU A 453 1.52 7.93 14.40
N ALA A 454 1.53 8.97 15.23
CA ALA A 454 2.52 10.05 15.13
C ALA A 454 3.95 9.57 15.41
N ALA A 455 4.13 8.59 16.31
CA ALA A 455 5.44 8.00 16.60
C ALA A 455 6.04 7.31 15.37
N VAL A 456 5.20 6.69 14.53
CA VAL A 456 5.60 6.06 13.27
C VAL A 456 5.49 6.98 12.05
N GLY A 457 5.30 8.29 12.27
CA GLY A 457 5.27 9.30 11.21
C GLY A 457 3.94 9.46 10.48
N VAL A 458 2.86 8.84 10.93
CA VAL A 458 1.52 8.97 10.34
C VAL A 458 0.69 10.02 11.09
N ARG A 459 0.09 10.96 10.35
CA ARG A 459 -0.76 12.03 10.90
C ARG A 459 -2.23 11.84 10.60
#